data_AF-A0A3S0F2Z6-F1
#
_entry.id   AF-A0A3S0F2Z6-F1
#
_cell.length_a   1.000
_cell.length_b   1.000
_cell.length_c   1.000
_cell.angle_alpha   90.00
_cell.angle_beta   90.00
_cell.angle_gamma   90.00
#
_symmetry.space_group_name_H-M   'P 1'
#
loop_
_entity.id
_entity.type
_entity.pdbx_description
1 polymer ?
#
loop_
_entity_poly.entity_id
_entity_poly.type
_entity_poly.pdbx_seq_one_letter_code
_entity_poly.pdbx_strand_id
1 'polypeptide(L)'
;MDSIKIDRATLVIFNSFCEGGLLLLATLWCFNRGVNLSDALKPDWLGVSLGVGAGAITALSGFLSLFLAGKTDKNSSIYELRTLVYNHIAPLFSQLTLVDILLIAASTGFCEEIFFRGVLQSELGILGASLLFGMIHCASLVMLPYAMWTFVAGVFLGYLYLWTGSLWAPIWAHAINNFIVIAYFKFRKQQ
;
A
#
# COMPACT_ATOMS: atom_id res chain seq x y z
N MET A 1 2.42 -31.14 1.34
CA MET A 1 3.21 -29.98 1.79
C MET A 1 2.38 -29.27 2.81
N ASP A 2 2.75 -29.36 4.08
CA ASP A 2 2.14 -28.52 5.11
C ASP A 2 2.36 -27.07 4.71
N SER A 3 1.28 -26.30 4.56
CA SER A 3 1.40 -24.87 4.30
C SER A 3 2.18 -24.27 5.46
N ILE A 4 3.28 -23.58 5.17
CA ILE A 4 4.01 -22.79 6.16
C ILE A 4 2.98 -21.83 6.77
N LYS A 5 2.54 -22.11 7.99
CA LYS A 5 1.66 -21.21 8.73
C LYS A 5 2.54 -20.09 9.25
N ILE A 6 2.52 -18.96 8.57
CA ILE A 6 3.14 -17.73 9.07
C ILE A 6 2.31 -17.30 10.27
N ASP A 7 2.93 -17.26 11.45
CA ASP A 7 2.27 -16.82 12.66
C ASP A 7 2.15 -15.28 12.69
N ARG A 8 1.22 -14.80 13.51
CA ARG A 8 0.96 -13.37 13.74
C ARG A 8 2.24 -12.56 14.03
N ALA A 9 3.13 -13.06 14.89
CA ALA A 9 4.31 -12.30 15.30
C ALA A 9 5.28 -12.16 14.13
N THR A 10 5.46 -13.22 13.33
CA THR A 10 6.28 -13.17 12.11
C THR A 10 5.80 -12.09 11.14
N LEU A 11 4.48 -11.97 10.89
CA LEU A 11 3.93 -10.92 10.01
C LEU A 11 4.22 -9.51 10.54
N VAL A 12 3.99 -9.27 11.83
CA VAL A 12 4.19 -7.95 12.44
C VAL A 12 5.68 -7.57 12.48
N ILE A 13 6.56 -8.53 12.80
CA ILE A 13 8.01 -8.33 12.79
C ILE A 13 8.51 -8.04 11.38
N PHE A 14 8.06 -8.83 10.39
CA PHE A 14 8.43 -8.63 8.99
C PHE A 14 8.01 -7.24 8.49
N ASN A 15 6.76 -6.83 8.74
CA ASN A 15 6.29 -5.49 8.43
C ASN A 15 7.18 -4.42 9.09
N SER A 16 7.41 -4.52 10.40
CA SER A 16 8.21 -3.55 11.14
C SER A 16 9.63 -3.42 10.59
N PHE A 17 10.23 -4.53 10.18
CA PHE A 17 11.56 -4.55 9.56
C PHE A 17 11.56 -3.86 8.20
N CYS A 18 10.60 -4.16 7.33
CA CYS A 18 10.47 -3.54 6.01
C CYS A 18 10.24 -2.03 6.12
N GLU A 19 9.26 -1.61 6.91
CA GLU A 19 8.91 -0.20 7.07
C GLU A 19 10.02 0.61 7.74
N GLY A 20 10.62 0.06 8.81
CA GLY A 20 11.75 0.69 9.49
C GLY A 20 12.98 0.83 8.58
N GLY A 21 13.27 -0.19 7.78
CA GLY A 21 14.35 -0.16 6.79
C GLY A 21 14.09 0.89 5.70
N LEU A 22 12.85 0.98 5.21
CA LEU A 22 12.47 1.95 4.18
C LEU A 22 12.53 3.39 4.69
N LEU A 23 12.05 3.64 5.92
CA LEU A 23 12.12 4.96 6.54
C LEU A 23 13.57 5.38 6.83
N LEU A 24 14.42 4.44 7.26
CA LEU A 24 15.85 4.67 7.43
C LEU A 24 16.49 5.05 6.09
N LEU A 25 16.19 4.30 5.03
CA LEU A 25 16.67 4.58 3.68
C LEU A 25 16.22 5.98 3.22
N ALA A 26 14.94 6.31 3.39
CA ALA A 26 14.41 7.62 3.05
C ALA A 26 15.12 8.75 3.80
N THR A 27 15.35 8.56 5.11
CA THR A 27 16.03 9.54 5.96
C THR A 27 17.47 9.78 5.52
N LEU A 28 18.23 8.71 5.28
CA LEU A 28 19.61 8.79 4.79
C LEU A 28 19.67 9.43 3.40
N TRP A 29 18.70 9.14 2.54
CA TRP A 29 18.59 9.72 1.21
C TRP A 29 18.30 11.23 1.27
N CYS A 30 17.32 11.64 2.09
CA CYS A 30 17.02 13.05 2.33
C CYS A 30 18.26 13.81 2.81
N PHE A 31 18.99 13.24 3.77
CA PHE A 31 20.21 13.83 4.29
C PHE A 31 21.30 13.97 3.22
N ASN A 32 21.55 12.92 2.43
CA ASN A 32 22.59 12.92 1.41
C ASN A 32 22.27 13.83 0.21
N ARG A 33 20.99 14.02 -0.13
CA ARG A 33 20.54 14.79 -1.30
C ARG A 33 20.04 16.19 -0.96
N GLY A 34 19.93 16.53 0.32
CA GLY A 34 19.36 17.80 0.76
C GLY A 34 17.86 17.93 0.49
N VAL A 35 17.13 16.82 0.38
CA VAL A 35 15.67 16.84 0.19
C VAL A 35 15.01 17.26 1.51
N ASN A 36 14.31 18.39 1.49
CA ASN A 36 13.62 18.93 2.67
C ASN A 36 12.13 18.57 2.63
N LEU A 37 11.69 17.75 3.58
CA LEU A 37 10.28 17.33 3.73
C LEU A 37 9.52 18.09 4.83
N SER A 38 10.18 19.04 5.52
CA SER A 38 9.61 19.71 6.69
C SER A 38 8.32 20.47 6.38
N ASP A 39 8.28 21.17 5.25
CA ASP A 39 7.08 21.90 4.81
C ASP A 39 5.93 20.95 4.47
N ALA A 40 6.23 19.85 3.78
CA ALA A 40 5.25 18.84 3.38
C ALA A 40 4.69 18.02 4.56
N LEU A 41 5.40 18.00 5.70
CA LEU A 41 5.01 17.28 6.93
C LEU A 41 4.39 18.19 8.00
N LYS A 42 4.20 19.49 7.73
CA LYS A 42 3.46 20.38 8.65
C LYS A 42 2.05 19.83 8.90
N PRO A 43 1.51 19.96 10.12
CA PRO A 43 0.14 19.52 10.41
C PRO A 43 -0.87 20.14 9.43
N ASP A 44 -1.63 19.29 8.75
CA ASP A 44 -2.57 19.70 7.72
C ASP A 44 -3.84 18.85 7.73
N TRP A 45 -4.89 19.36 8.37
CA TRP A 45 -6.17 18.65 8.50
C TRP A 45 -6.93 18.49 7.18
N LEU A 46 -6.71 19.40 6.22
CA LEU A 46 -7.33 19.29 4.91
C LEU A 46 -6.70 18.12 4.15
N GLY A 47 -5.37 18.04 4.12
CA GLY A 47 -4.65 16.89 3.56
C GLY A 47 -5.06 15.58 4.21
N VAL A 48 -5.14 15.52 5.55
CA VAL A 48 -5.66 14.34 6.26
C VAL A 48 -7.06 13.94 5.78
N SER A 49 -7.99 14.89 5.70
CA SER A 49 -9.38 14.64 5.31
C SER A 49 -9.51 14.15 3.86
N LEU A 50 -8.78 14.80 2.95
CA LEU A 50 -8.68 14.41 1.55
C LEU A 50 -8.05 13.02 1.42
N GLY A 51 -7.01 12.76 2.21
CA GLY A 51 -6.35 11.46 2.29
C GLY A 51 -7.30 10.35 2.70
N VAL A 52 -8.06 10.53 3.78
CA VAL A 52 -9.05 9.54 4.23
C VAL A 52 -10.07 9.22 3.12
N GLY A 53 -10.61 10.26 2.46
CA GLY A 53 -11.55 10.07 1.34
C GLY A 53 -10.91 9.35 0.15
N ALA A 54 -9.69 9.76 -0.23
CA ALA A 54 -8.91 9.13 -1.30
C ALA A 54 -8.60 7.65 -0.99
N GLY A 55 -8.25 7.33 0.25
CA GLY A 55 -8.00 5.95 0.68
C GLY A 55 -9.22 5.06 0.59
N ALA A 56 -10.40 5.58 0.96
CA ALA A 56 -11.66 4.86 0.77
C ALA A 56 -11.97 4.61 -0.72
N ILE A 57 -11.73 5.60 -1.59
CA ILE A 57 -11.90 5.47 -3.04
C ILE A 57 -10.95 4.40 -3.60
N THR A 58 -9.68 4.42 -3.20
CA THR A 58 -8.70 3.42 -3.63
C THR A 58 -9.11 2.02 -3.18
N ALA A 59 -9.54 1.84 -1.92
CA ALA A 59 -10.03 0.55 -1.42
C ALA A 59 -11.24 0.05 -2.21
N LEU A 60 -12.22 0.92 -2.48
CA LEU A 60 -13.39 0.59 -3.30
C LEU A 60 -12.98 0.18 -4.72
N SER A 61 -12.00 0.84 -5.32
CA SER A 61 -11.48 0.47 -6.63
C SER A 61 -10.84 -0.92 -6.61
N GLY A 62 -10.09 -1.26 -5.56
CA GLY A 62 -9.48 -2.59 -5.39
C GLY A 62 -10.54 -3.67 -5.21
N PHE A 63 -11.59 -3.41 -4.42
CA PHE A 63 -12.72 -4.34 -4.29
C PHE A 63 -13.49 -4.51 -5.60
N LEU A 64 -13.69 -3.42 -6.36
CA LEU A 64 -14.29 -3.49 -7.68
C LEU A 64 -13.45 -4.33 -8.63
N SER A 65 -12.11 -4.17 -8.65
CA SER A 65 -11.20 -5.00 -9.43
C SER A 65 -11.32 -6.48 -9.06
N LEU A 66 -11.36 -6.83 -7.77
CA LEU A 66 -11.54 -8.21 -7.30
C LEU A 66 -12.94 -8.79 -7.64
N PHE A 67 -13.96 -7.94 -7.63
CA PHE A 67 -15.32 -8.33 -8.03
C PHE A 67 -15.40 -8.62 -9.52
N LEU A 68 -14.86 -7.73 -10.36
CA LEU A 68 -14.80 -7.90 -11.81
C LEU A 68 -13.93 -9.10 -12.18
N ALA A 69 -12.83 -9.33 -11.48
CA ALA A 69 -12.00 -10.53 -11.61
C ALA A 69 -12.77 -11.83 -11.39
N GLY A 70 -13.83 -11.82 -10.57
CA GLY A 70 -14.68 -12.99 -10.37
C GLY A 70 -15.60 -13.29 -11.56
N LYS A 71 -15.72 -12.36 -12.51
CA LYS A 71 -16.56 -12.48 -13.71
C LYS A 71 -15.76 -12.78 -14.98
N THR A 72 -14.43 -12.80 -14.90
CA THR A 72 -13.56 -13.11 -16.05
C THR A 72 -13.40 -14.61 -16.25
N ASP A 73 -12.86 -15.01 -17.40
CA ASP A 73 -12.53 -16.41 -17.71
C ASP A 73 -11.53 -16.97 -16.69
N LYS A 74 -11.65 -18.27 -16.37
CA LYS A 74 -10.81 -18.92 -15.36
C LYS A 74 -9.33 -19.00 -15.75
N ASN A 75 -9.01 -18.93 -17.04
CA ASN A 75 -7.64 -18.91 -17.55
C ASN A 75 -7.07 -17.47 -17.65
N SER A 76 -7.84 -16.44 -17.28
CA SER A 76 -7.34 -15.07 -17.26
C SER A 76 -6.42 -14.83 -16.06
N SER A 77 -5.34 -14.07 -16.28
CA SER A 77 -4.41 -13.67 -15.22
C SER A 77 -5.08 -12.90 -14.07
N ILE A 78 -6.15 -12.17 -14.37
CA ILE A 78 -6.93 -11.42 -13.37
C ILE A 78 -7.73 -12.38 -12.46
N TYR A 79 -8.31 -13.46 -13.01
CA TYR A 79 -8.98 -14.49 -12.22
C TYR A 79 -7.98 -15.26 -11.35
N GLU A 80 -6.80 -15.56 -11.90
CA GLU A 80 -5.70 -16.21 -11.19
C GLU A 80 -5.23 -15.36 -10.00
N LEU A 81 -4.98 -14.05 -10.21
CA LEU A 81 -4.65 -13.11 -9.15
C LEU A 81 -5.72 -13.10 -8.05
N ARG A 82 -7.01 -13.05 -8.41
CA ARG A 82 -8.10 -13.11 -7.43
C ARG A 82 -8.02 -14.39 -6.60
N THR A 83 -7.76 -15.52 -7.25
CA THR A 83 -7.64 -16.82 -6.56
C THR A 83 -6.43 -16.84 -5.63
N LEU A 84 -5.29 -16.29 -6.05
CA LEU A 84 -4.10 -16.10 -5.21
C LEU A 84 -4.43 -15.24 -3.97
N VAL A 85 -5.06 -14.08 -4.17
CA VAL A 85 -5.44 -13.17 -3.07
C VAL A 85 -6.33 -13.87 -2.06
N TYR A 86 -7.34 -14.61 -2.52
CA TYR A 86 -8.32 -15.23 -1.64
C TYR A 86 -7.80 -16.47 -0.91
N ASN A 87 -7.00 -17.30 -1.60
CA ASN A 87 -6.58 -18.60 -1.07
C ASN A 87 -5.23 -18.54 -0.35
N HIS A 88 -4.39 -17.54 -0.64
CA HIS A 88 -3.03 -17.47 -0.09
C HIS A 88 -2.76 -16.19 0.70
N ILE A 89 -3.26 -15.03 0.25
CA ILE A 89 -2.98 -13.75 0.92
C ILE A 89 -3.97 -13.47 2.07
N ALA A 90 -5.28 -13.58 1.81
CA ALA A 90 -6.31 -13.32 2.81
C ALA A 90 -6.18 -14.17 4.10
N PRO A 91 -5.78 -15.47 4.03
CA PRO A 91 -5.55 -16.27 5.23
C PRO A 91 -4.46 -15.72 6.16
N LEU A 92 -3.46 -15.01 5.64
CA LEU A 92 -2.38 -14.40 6.44
C LEU A 92 -2.95 -13.37 7.45
N PHE A 93 -4.03 -12.69 7.08
CA PHE A 93 -4.64 -11.64 7.91
C PHE A 93 -5.59 -12.18 9.00
N SER A 94 -5.94 -13.46 8.95
CA SER A 94 -6.91 -14.07 9.88
C SER A 94 -6.50 -13.94 11.36
N GLN A 95 -5.20 -14.08 11.63
CA GLN A 95 -4.62 -14.07 12.98
C GLN A 95 -4.31 -12.66 13.51
N LEU A 96 -4.35 -11.62 12.65
CA LEU A 96 -4.07 -10.25 13.07
C LEU A 96 -5.17 -9.72 13.99
N THR A 97 -4.83 -8.99 15.03
CA THR A 97 -5.79 -8.21 15.83
C THR A 97 -6.11 -6.90 15.12
N LEU A 98 -7.18 -6.20 15.54
CA LEU A 98 -7.46 -4.86 15.03
C LEU A 98 -6.33 -3.87 15.29
N VAL A 99 -5.62 -4.03 16.41
CA VAL A 99 -4.47 -3.20 16.75
C VAL A 99 -3.32 -3.47 15.78
N ASP A 100 -3.06 -4.74 15.42
CA ASP A 100 -2.02 -5.06 14.43
C ASP A 100 -2.35 -4.45 13.07
N ILE A 101 -3.60 -4.53 12.64
CA ILE A 101 -4.04 -3.95 11.36
C ILE A 101 -3.85 -2.44 11.36
N LEU A 102 -4.24 -1.77 12.45
CA LEU A 102 -4.05 -0.33 12.59
C LEU A 102 -2.56 0.06 12.53
N LEU A 103 -1.71 -0.67 13.24
CA LEU A 103 -0.27 -0.41 13.28
C LEU A 103 0.39 -0.66 11.92
N ILE A 104 0.09 -1.79 11.27
CA ILE A 104 0.59 -2.13 9.93
C ILE A 104 0.15 -1.05 8.93
N ALA A 105 -1.14 -0.74 8.88
CA ALA A 105 -1.67 0.23 7.94
C ALA A 105 -1.07 1.63 8.13
N ALA A 106 -0.95 2.08 9.40
CA ALA A 106 -0.34 3.37 9.71
C ALA A 106 1.16 3.39 9.38
N SER A 107 1.90 2.33 9.71
CA SER A 107 3.34 2.26 9.44
C SER A 107 3.64 2.24 7.95
N THR A 108 2.91 1.44 7.17
CA THR A 108 3.09 1.33 5.72
C THR A 108 2.72 2.65 5.03
N GLY A 109 1.56 3.22 5.38
CA GLY A 109 1.15 4.51 4.83
C GLY A 109 2.15 5.63 5.16
N PHE A 110 2.77 5.62 6.33
CA PHE A 110 3.75 6.64 6.71
C PHE A 110 5.11 6.42 6.01
N CYS A 111 5.70 5.22 6.14
CA CYS A 111 7.06 4.96 5.71
C CYS A 111 7.17 4.90 4.18
N GLU A 112 6.24 4.22 3.51
CA GLU A 112 6.25 4.13 2.05
C GLU A 112 6.02 5.49 1.41
N GLU A 113 5.06 6.30 1.88
CA GLU A 113 4.81 7.60 1.24
C GLU A 113 5.93 8.61 1.47
N ILE A 114 6.61 8.58 2.62
CA ILE A 114 7.83 9.38 2.81
C ILE A 114 8.90 8.99 1.78
N PHE A 115 9.12 7.70 1.56
CA PHE A 115 10.11 7.24 0.60
C PHE A 115 9.70 7.52 -0.86
N PHE A 116 8.50 7.11 -1.26
CA PHE A 116 8.08 7.20 -2.65
C PHE A 116 7.70 8.63 -3.05
N ARG A 117 6.96 9.37 -2.21
CA ARG A 117 6.40 10.69 -2.56
C ARG A 117 7.31 11.80 -2.05
N GLY A 118 7.84 11.64 -0.84
CA GLY A 118 8.81 12.58 -0.30
C GLY A 118 10.14 12.52 -1.06
N VAL A 119 10.71 11.33 -1.23
CA VAL A 119 12.05 11.17 -1.82
C VAL A 119 12.01 10.87 -3.32
N LEU A 120 11.58 9.68 -3.73
CA LEU A 120 11.73 9.23 -5.12
C LEU A 120 11.00 10.11 -6.13
N GLN A 121 9.80 10.60 -5.80
CA GLN A 121 9.04 11.47 -6.69
C GLN A 121 9.74 12.81 -6.93
N SER A 122 10.53 13.31 -5.97
CA SER A 122 11.29 14.55 -6.15
C SER A 122 12.47 14.38 -7.14
N GLU A 123 12.99 13.16 -7.26
CA GLU A 123 14.15 12.84 -8.12
C GLU A 123 13.74 12.28 -9.49
N LEU A 124 12.67 11.47 -9.53
CA LEU A 124 12.25 10.70 -10.70
C LEU A 124 10.89 11.15 -11.29
N GLY A 125 10.24 12.11 -10.64
CA GLY A 125 8.87 12.51 -10.97
C GLY A 125 7.82 11.47 -10.61
N ILE A 126 6.55 11.83 -10.82
CA ILE A 126 5.39 10.99 -10.46
C ILE A 126 5.46 9.62 -11.15
N LEU A 127 5.73 9.58 -12.46
CA LEU A 127 5.73 8.33 -13.22
C LEU A 127 6.88 7.40 -12.80
N GLY A 128 8.09 7.93 -12.57
CA GLY A 128 9.23 7.14 -12.15
C GLY A 128 9.04 6.52 -10.77
N ALA A 129 8.60 7.33 -9.79
CA ALA A 129 8.30 6.84 -8.45
C ALA A 129 7.16 5.81 -8.45
N SER A 130 6.11 6.04 -9.24
CA SER A 130 4.97 5.12 -9.34
C SER A 130 5.33 3.81 -10.04
N LEU A 131 6.23 3.85 -11.03
CA LEU A 131 6.74 2.65 -11.70
C LEU A 131 7.52 1.78 -10.72
N LEU A 132 8.44 2.37 -9.94
CA LEU A 132 9.15 1.66 -8.88
C LEU A 132 8.18 1.08 -7.84
N PHE A 133 7.17 1.87 -7.44
CA PHE A 133 6.12 1.42 -6.52
C PHE A 133 5.36 0.20 -7.07
N GLY A 134 4.94 0.21 -8.33
CA GLY A 134 4.29 -0.94 -8.95
C GLY A 134 5.21 -2.16 -9.05
N MET A 135 6.50 -1.96 -9.38
CA MET A 135 7.46 -3.05 -9.53
C MET A 135 7.75 -3.79 -8.22
N ILE A 136 7.85 -3.08 -7.09
CA ILE A 136 8.09 -3.74 -5.78
C ILE A 136 6.89 -4.62 -5.34
N HIS A 137 5.69 -4.34 -5.87
CA HIS A 137 4.49 -5.14 -5.62
C HIS A 137 4.36 -6.35 -6.57
N CYS A 138 5.30 -6.55 -7.49
CA CYS A 138 5.31 -7.64 -8.45
C CYS A 138 6.19 -8.82 -7.96
N ALA A 139 5.75 -9.56 -6.95
CA ALA A 139 6.52 -10.70 -6.43
C ALA A 139 6.51 -11.94 -7.36
N SER A 140 5.57 -12.01 -8.31
CA SER A 140 5.49 -13.05 -9.34
C SER A 140 4.70 -12.55 -10.55
N LEU A 141 4.78 -13.26 -11.68
CA LEU A 141 4.00 -12.92 -12.88
C LEU A 141 2.47 -12.96 -12.65
N VAL A 142 2.00 -13.79 -11.72
CA VAL A 142 0.58 -13.83 -11.32
C VAL A 142 0.16 -12.51 -10.65
N MET A 143 1.10 -11.82 -9.99
CA MET A 143 0.86 -10.52 -9.36
C MET A 143 0.98 -9.33 -10.33
N LEU A 144 1.27 -9.55 -11.61
CA LEU A 144 1.40 -8.46 -12.58
C LEU A 144 0.15 -7.56 -12.65
N PRO A 145 -1.11 -8.07 -12.65
CA PRO A 145 -2.27 -7.18 -12.64
C PRO A 145 -2.38 -6.35 -11.36
N TYR A 146 -1.91 -6.87 -10.22
CA TYR A 146 -1.82 -6.12 -8.97
C TYR A 146 -0.73 -5.05 -9.04
N ALA A 147 0.44 -5.38 -9.59
CA ALA A 147 1.53 -4.44 -9.83
C ALA A 147 1.07 -3.25 -10.73
N MET A 148 0.30 -3.53 -11.78
CA MET A 148 -0.32 -2.50 -12.63
C MET A 148 -1.32 -1.64 -11.86
N TRP A 149 -2.16 -2.26 -11.03
CA TRP A 149 -3.09 -1.51 -10.18
C TRP A 149 -2.35 -0.62 -9.18
N THR A 150 -1.30 -1.13 -8.52
CA THR A 150 -0.47 -0.35 -7.59
C THR A 150 0.32 0.75 -8.29
N PHE A 151 0.73 0.56 -9.55
CA PHE A 151 1.29 1.64 -10.37
C PHE A 151 0.29 2.79 -10.54
N VAL A 152 -0.96 2.47 -10.92
CA VAL A 152 -2.03 3.48 -11.10
C VAL A 152 -2.38 4.15 -9.78
N ALA A 153 -2.53 3.39 -8.70
CA ALA A 153 -2.71 3.92 -7.36
C ALA A 153 -1.52 4.82 -6.97
N GLY A 154 -0.32 4.44 -7.38
CA GLY A 154 0.87 5.21 -7.11
C GLY A 154 0.91 6.57 -7.82
N VAL A 155 0.46 6.60 -9.08
CA VAL A 155 0.28 7.83 -9.85
C VAL A 155 -0.78 8.71 -9.18
N PHE A 156 -1.89 8.12 -8.75
CA PHE A 156 -2.95 8.82 -8.02
C PHE A 156 -2.44 9.46 -6.72
N LEU A 157 -1.70 8.72 -5.89
CA LEU A 157 -1.08 9.24 -4.67
C LEU A 157 -0.05 10.34 -4.97
N GLY A 158 0.73 10.19 -6.05
CA GLY A 158 1.69 11.20 -6.47
C GLY A 158 1.03 12.51 -6.91
N TYR A 159 -0.10 12.46 -7.62
CA TYR A 159 -0.91 13.62 -7.95
C TYR A 159 -1.60 14.22 -6.72
N LEU A 160 -2.08 13.38 -5.80
CA LEU A 160 -2.67 13.84 -4.53
C LEU A 160 -1.65 14.66 -3.73
N TYR A 161 -0.40 14.19 -3.66
CA TYR A 161 0.69 14.95 -3.06
C TYR A 161 0.97 16.25 -3.82
N LEU A 162 1.10 16.19 -5.15
CA LEU A 162 1.37 17.37 -5.97
C LEU A 162 0.30 18.46 -5.81
N TRP A 163 -0.98 18.06 -5.75
CA TRP A 163 -2.10 18.98 -5.65
C TRP A 163 -2.24 19.60 -4.26
N THR A 164 -1.98 18.83 -3.20
CA THR A 164 -2.14 19.30 -1.82
C THR A 164 -0.88 19.97 -1.25
N GLY A 165 0.30 19.64 -1.78
CA GLY A 165 1.59 20.03 -1.20
C GLY A 165 1.88 19.37 0.17
N SER A 166 1.06 18.40 0.58
CA SER A 166 1.05 17.81 1.92
C SER A 166 1.24 16.32 1.83
N LEU A 167 2.26 15.77 2.51
CA LEU A 167 2.48 14.33 2.58
C LEU A 167 1.42 13.63 3.44
N TRP A 168 0.70 14.36 4.30
CA TRP A 168 -0.39 13.78 5.08
C TRP A 168 -1.52 13.25 4.17
N ALA A 169 -1.76 13.86 3.01
CA ALA A 169 -2.77 13.39 2.07
C ALA A 169 -2.49 11.98 1.53
N PRO A 170 -1.36 11.69 0.86
CA PRO A 170 -1.05 10.33 0.44
C PRO A 170 -0.83 9.36 1.61
N ILE A 171 -0.24 9.80 2.73
CA ILE A 171 -0.03 8.95 3.93
C ILE A 171 -1.36 8.38 4.42
N TRP A 172 -2.37 9.25 4.62
CA TRP A 172 -3.68 8.81 5.09
C TRP A 172 -4.45 8.06 4.01
N ALA A 173 -4.30 8.41 2.73
CA ALA A 173 -4.91 7.64 1.65
C ALA A 173 -4.40 6.19 1.62
N HIS A 174 -3.09 6.01 1.72
CA HIS A 174 -2.49 4.68 1.72
C HIS A 174 -2.85 3.92 3.01
N ALA A 175 -2.72 4.55 4.19
CA ALA A 175 -3.07 3.91 5.46
C ALA A 175 -4.54 3.46 5.51
N ILE A 176 -5.47 4.31 5.08
CA ILE A 176 -6.90 3.97 5.08
C ILE A 176 -7.21 2.87 4.07
N ASN A 177 -6.59 2.90 2.88
CA ASN A 177 -6.72 1.80 1.92
C ASN A 177 -6.31 0.46 2.54
N ASN A 178 -5.12 0.42 3.16
CA ASN A 178 -4.58 -0.82 3.74
C ASN A 178 -5.42 -1.29 4.92
N PHE A 179 -5.84 -0.37 5.80
CA PHE A 179 -6.71 -0.69 6.92
C PHE A 179 -8.02 -1.35 6.46
N ILE A 180 -8.72 -0.73 5.49
CA ILE A 180 -10.00 -1.23 4.97
C ILE A 180 -9.82 -2.62 4.33
N VAL A 181 -8.81 -2.77 3.45
CA VAL A 181 -8.58 -4.02 2.71
C VAL A 181 -8.21 -5.16 3.66
N ILE A 182 -7.27 -4.93 4.59
CA ILE A 182 -6.84 -5.95 5.55
C ILE A 182 -7.97 -6.31 6.52
N ALA A 183 -8.69 -5.31 7.05
CA ALA A 183 -9.83 -5.55 7.93
C ALA A 183 -10.93 -6.34 7.23
N TYR A 184 -11.23 -6.02 5.97
CA TYR A 184 -12.19 -6.78 5.16
C TYR A 184 -11.79 -8.26 5.07
N PHE A 185 -10.54 -8.56 4.70
CA PHE A 185 -10.08 -9.93 4.57
C PHE A 185 -10.00 -10.68 5.91
N LYS A 186 -9.69 -9.98 7.01
CA LYS A 186 -9.72 -10.55 8.34
C LYS A 186 -11.13 -11.03 8.74
N PHE A 187 -12.15 -10.20 8.56
CA PHE A 187 -13.51 -10.49 9.04
C PHE A 187 -14.35 -11.29 8.05
N ARG A 188 -13.89 -11.43 6.80
CA ARG A 188 -14.52 -12.29 5.84
C ARG A 188 -14.48 -13.74 6.32
N LYS A 189 -15.64 -14.41 6.35
CA LYS A 189 -15.71 -15.86 6.51
C LYS A 189 -14.91 -16.51 5.38
N GLN A 190 -13.80 -17.15 5.74
CA GLN A 190 -13.10 -18.07 4.86
C GLN A 190 -14.01 -19.30 4.72
N GLN A 191 -14.58 -19.48 3.54
CA GLN A 191 -15.37 -20.67 3.20
C GLN A 191 -14.43 -21.78 2.76
#